data_AF-A0A3D5APS2-F1
#
_entry.id   AF-A0A3D5APS2-F1
#
_cell.length_a   1.000
_cell.length_b   1.000
_cell.length_c   1.000
_cell.angle_alpha   90.00
_cell.angle_beta   90.00
_cell.angle_gamma   90.00
#
_symmetry.space_group_name_H-M   'P 1'
#
loop_
_entity.id
_entity.type
_entity.pdbx_description
1 polymer ?
#
loop_
_entity_poly.entity_id
_entity_poly.type
_entity_poly.pdbx_seq_one_letter_code
_entity_poly.pdbx_strand_id
1 'polypeptide(L)'
;MTEWVHVGRLWTNGEPYLAMDSVLLPRWRGWSDDSYNKMIVPLPQEVNAVVVGDRAVAVVGVDEGWIEVFCAEDDRVALVQGSGGSKLHEALAHPEDGDLDGGTIEVTKGYLALLNAAIDGTGQYSGELVEAQPGRVPDARALSPSDEPDPGGLLLQVRPGVYRLRVRWMTQLADGSSFARWSLTIEDG
;
A
#
# COMPACT_ATOMS: atom_id res chain seq x y z
N MET A 1 -7.49 -20.65 8.25
CA MET A 1 -7.79 -19.40 7.54
C MET A 1 -7.21 -18.30 8.39
N THR A 2 -6.35 -17.47 7.83
CA THR A 2 -5.75 -16.37 8.58
C THR A 2 -6.77 -15.25 8.71
N GLU A 3 -6.94 -14.73 9.93
CA GLU A 3 -7.83 -13.61 10.18
C GLU A 3 -7.15 -12.32 9.74
N TRP A 4 -7.82 -11.57 8.87
CA TRP A 4 -7.36 -10.26 8.40
C TRP A 4 -8.05 -9.17 9.21
N VAL A 5 -7.25 -8.28 9.78
CA VAL A 5 -7.71 -7.11 10.53
C VAL A 5 -7.52 -5.88 9.65
N HIS A 6 -8.59 -5.12 9.42
CA HIS A 6 -8.49 -3.81 8.79
C HIS A 6 -7.81 -2.83 9.74
N VAL A 7 -6.79 -2.12 9.25
CA VAL A 7 -5.95 -1.23 10.07
C VAL A 7 -5.89 0.21 9.57
N GLY A 8 -6.53 0.49 8.43
CA GLY A 8 -6.56 1.84 7.88
C GLY A 8 -7.01 1.88 6.43
N ARG A 9 -7.21 3.10 5.94
CA ARG A 9 -7.56 3.37 4.56
C ARG A 9 -6.81 4.61 4.06
N LEU A 10 -6.54 4.65 2.78
CA LEU A 10 -5.84 5.74 2.11
C LEU A 10 -6.60 6.12 0.85
N TRP A 11 -6.78 7.41 0.61
CA TRP A 11 -7.34 7.92 -0.65
C TRP A 11 -6.21 8.18 -1.65
N THR A 12 -6.47 7.88 -2.92
CA THR A 12 -5.59 8.27 -4.02
C THR A 12 -6.40 8.86 -5.17
N ASN A 13 -5.87 9.91 -5.80
CA ASN A 13 -6.39 10.47 -7.05
C ASN A 13 -5.72 9.81 -8.28
N GLY A 14 -5.29 8.55 -8.16
CA GLY A 14 -4.45 7.85 -9.14
C GLY A 14 -2.95 8.03 -8.91
N GLU A 15 -2.56 8.66 -7.81
CA GLU A 15 -1.16 8.80 -7.40
C GLU A 15 -0.69 7.48 -6.74
N PRO A 16 0.47 6.92 -7.14
CA PRO A 16 1.06 5.77 -6.48
C PRO A 16 1.35 6.03 -5.00
N TYR A 17 1.18 5.00 -4.19
CA TYR A 17 1.73 4.91 -2.85
C TYR A 17 3.04 4.10 -2.86
N LEU A 18 3.89 4.40 -1.88
CA LEU A 18 5.13 3.70 -1.60
C LEU A 18 4.99 2.90 -0.32
N ALA A 19 5.44 1.64 -0.32
CA ALA A 19 5.68 0.89 0.89
C ALA A 19 7.19 0.77 1.15
N MET A 20 7.65 1.23 2.32
CA MET A 20 9.07 1.27 2.67
C MET A 20 9.32 1.08 4.17
N ASP A 21 10.55 0.74 4.55
CA ASP A 21 10.98 0.90 5.95
C ASP A 21 10.87 2.38 6.37
N SER A 22 10.22 2.64 7.49
CA SER A 22 10.04 4.00 8.04
C SER A 22 11.34 4.80 8.17
N VAL A 23 12.49 4.14 8.34
CA VAL A 23 13.80 4.82 8.42
C VAL A 23 14.19 5.51 7.11
N LEU A 24 13.53 5.18 6.00
CA LEU A 24 13.76 5.78 4.68
C LEU A 24 12.94 7.05 4.45
N LEU A 25 11.97 7.37 5.31
CA LEU A 25 11.13 8.57 5.15
C LEU A 25 11.93 9.87 4.97
N PRO A 26 13.03 10.14 5.72
CA PRO A 26 13.81 11.37 5.50
C PRO A 26 14.52 11.43 4.15
N ARG A 27 14.66 10.29 3.46
CA ARG A 27 15.32 10.17 2.16
C ARG A 27 14.35 10.29 0.99
N TRP A 28 13.05 10.09 1.21
CA TRP A 28 12.05 10.27 0.16
C TRP A 28 11.69 11.75 0.00
N ARG A 29 11.94 12.28 -1.19
CA ARG A 29 11.69 13.68 -1.59
C ARG A 29 10.83 13.71 -2.86
N GLY A 30 9.59 13.24 -2.72
CA GLY A 30 8.62 13.09 -3.82
C GLY A 30 8.43 14.39 -4.59
N TRP A 31 7.94 15.41 -3.89
CA TRP A 31 7.73 16.75 -4.44
C TRP A 31 9.02 17.55 -4.53
N SER A 32 9.80 17.59 -3.44
CA SER A 32 10.96 18.48 -3.35
C SER A 32 12.02 18.24 -4.43
N ASP A 33 12.26 16.97 -4.79
CA ASP A 33 13.34 16.58 -5.72
C ASP A 33 12.80 16.08 -7.06
N ASP A 34 11.51 16.31 -7.34
CA ASP A 34 10.84 15.84 -8.54
C ASP A 34 10.90 14.30 -8.70
N SER A 35 11.05 13.57 -7.59
CA SER A 35 11.18 12.10 -7.58
C SER A 35 9.87 11.45 -8.01
N TYR A 36 8.74 12.06 -7.64
CA TYR A 36 7.42 11.63 -8.04
C TYR A 36 7.24 11.66 -9.56
N ASN A 37 7.54 12.78 -10.23
CA ASN A 37 7.36 12.89 -11.68
C ASN A 37 8.25 11.92 -12.47
N LYS A 38 9.42 11.57 -11.93
CA LYS A 38 10.28 10.50 -12.50
C LYS A 38 9.64 9.11 -12.41
N MET A 39 8.70 8.91 -11.49
CA MET A 39 7.85 7.71 -11.41
C MET A 39 6.60 7.79 -12.29
N ILE A 40 6.12 8.96 -12.71
CA ILE A 40 4.88 9.07 -13.52
C ILE A 40 5.15 8.84 -15.02
N VAL A 41 6.40 8.93 -15.46
CA VAL A 41 6.82 8.44 -16.79
C VAL A 41 6.37 6.98 -16.89
N PRO A 42 5.58 6.58 -17.90
CA PRO A 42 4.59 5.52 -17.79
C PRO A 42 5.24 4.26 -17.26
N LEU A 43 5.13 4.05 -15.95
CA LEU A 43 5.63 2.85 -15.31
C LEU A 43 4.79 1.73 -15.91
N PRO A 44 5.40 0.77 -16.62
CA PRO A 44 4.69 -0.41 -17.03
C PRO A 44 4.01 -1.02 -15.79
N GLN A 45 2.86 -1.66 -15.95
CA GLN A 45 2.18 -2.41 -14.87
C GLN A 45 3.10 -3.42 -14.15
N GLU A 46 4.25 -3.72 -14.75
CA GLU A 46 5.32 -4.59 -14.30
C GLU A 46 6.26 -3.94 -13.25
N VAL A 47 6.31 -2.61 -13.14
CA VAL A 47 7.15 -1.94 -12.14
C VAL A 47 6.44 -1.91 -10.80
N ASN A 48 6.94 -2.73 -9.90
CA ASN A 48 6.41 -2.93 -8.55
C ASN A 48 7.37 -2.44 -7.46
N ALA A 49 8.51 -1.85 -7.84
CA ALA A 49 9.48 -1.29 -6.91
C ALA A 49 10.33 -0.17 -7.52
N VAL A 50 10.78 0.76 -6.67
CA VAL A 50 11.77 1.82 -6.95
C VAL A 50 12.88 1.76 -5.90
N VAL A 51 14.00 2.45 -6.13
CA VAL A 51 15.10 2.53 -5.16
C VAL A 51 15.08 3.89 -4.47
N VAL A 52 15.08 3.89 -3.13
CA VAL A 52 15.20 5.09 -2.29
C VAL A 52 16.47 4.97 -1.45
N GLY A 53 17.44 5.84 -1.74
CA GLY A 53 18.81 5.67 -1.24
C GLY A 53 19.44 4.40 -1.80
N ASP A 54 19.63 3.40 -0.96
CA ASP A 54 20.22 2.10 -1.27
C ASP A 54 19.24 0.93 -1.13
N ARG A 55 17.95 1.22 -0.89
CA ARG A 55 16.94 0.20 -0.57
C ARG A 55 15.76 0.23 -1.53
N ALA A 56 15.25 -0.95 -1.82
CA ALA A 56 14.03 -1.12 -2.60
C ALA A 56 12.80 -0.71 -1.78
N VAL A 57 11.89 -0.03 -2.47
CA VAL A 57 10.62 0.48 -1.99
C VAL A 57 9.56 -0.01 -2.95
N ALA A 58 8.50 -0.63 -2.45
CA ALA A 58 7.43 -1.12 -3.31
C ALA A 58 6.53 0.03 -3.77
N VAL A 59 6.01 -0.09 -4.99
CA VAL A 59 4.97 0.80 -5.52
C VAL A 59 3.63 0.07 -5.43
N VAL A 60 2.63 0.71 -4.82
CA VAL A 60 1.29 0.16 -4.54
C VAL A 60 0.21 1.20 -4.85
N GLY A 61 -1.02 0.78 -5.19
CA GLY A 61 -2.18 1.65 -5.38
C GLY A 61 -2.03 2.71 -6.48
N VAL A 62 -2.53 2.46 -7.69
CA VAL A 62 -2.24 3.32 -8.86
C VAL A 62 -3.48 3.86 -9.58
N ASP A 63 -4.69 3.54 -9.10
CA ASP A 63 -5.94 4.03 -9.69
C ASP A 63 -6.67 4.95 -8.69
N GLU A 64 -7.62 5.75 -9.14
CA GLU A 64 -8.40 6.62 -8.26
C GLU A 64 -9.27 5.79 -7.30
N GLY A 65 -9.30 6.18 -6.03
CA GLY A 65 -10.20 5.61 -5.03
C GLY A 65 -9.52 5.23 -3.71
N TRP A 66 -10.25 4.42 -2.94
CA TRP A 66 -9.79 3.94 -1.65
C TRP A 66 -8.88 2.73 -1.76
N ILE A 67 -7.76 2.79 -1.05
CA ILE A 67 -6.88 1.67 -0.76
C ILE A 67 -7.16 1.26 0.70
N GLU A 68 -7.70 0.07 0.88
CA GLU A 68 -8.02 -0.49 2.19
C GLU A 68 -6.85 -1.37 2.64
N VAL A 69 -6.38 -1.17 3.88
CA VAL A 69 -5.15 -1.79 4.38
C VAL A 69 -5.47 -2.77 5.50
N PHE A 70 -4.89 -3.96 5.40
CA PHE A 70 -5.14 -5.07 6.30
C PHE A 70 -3.83 -5.66 6.81
N CYS A 71 -3.81 -6.05 8.08
CA CYS A 71 -2.76 -6.87 8.68
C CYS A 71 -3.33 -8.22 9.08
N ALA A 72 -2.53 -9.27 8.92
CA ALA A 72 -2.82 -10.59 9.42
C ALA A 72 -1.98 -10.91 10.67
N GLU A 73 -2.42 -11.88 11.47
CA GLU A 73 -1.68 -12.35 12.65
C GLU A 73 -0.29 -12.93 12.33
N ASP A 74 -0.07 -13.35 11.07
CA ASP A 74 1.19 -13.91 10.58
C ASP A 74 2.12 -12.87 9.93
N ASP A 75 2.01 -11.60 10.36
CA ASP A 75 2.76 -10.44 9.87
C ASP A 75 2.53 -10.08 8.39
N ARG A 76 1.57 -10.72 7.70
CA ARG A 76 1.24 -10.31 6.33
C ARG A 76 0.50 -8.98 6.33
N VAL A 77 0.82 -8.15 5.34
CA VAL A 77 0.11 -6.91 5.05
C VAL A 77 -0.53 -7.04 3.67
N ALA A 78 -1.80 -6.65 3.54
CA ALA A 78 -2.48 -6.58 2.26
C ALA A 78 -3.06 -5.18 2.06
N LEU A 79 -2.80 -4.62 0.88
CA LEU A 79 -3.47 -3.41 0.40
C LEU A 79 -4.43 -3.84 -0.69
N VAL A 80 -5.69 -3.46 -0.57
CA VAL A 80 -6.74 -3.85 -1.50
C VAL A 80 -7.44 -2.61 -2.02
N GLN A 81 -7.48 -2.50 -3.35
CA GLN A 81 -8.29 -1.51 -4.04
C GLN A 81 -9.39 -2.23 -4.80
N GLY A 82 -10.64 -1.81 -4.66
CA GLY A 82 -11.76 -2.48 -5.30
C GLY A 82 -13.08 -1.79 -5.06
N SER A 83 -14.13 -2.30 -5.72
CA SER A 83 -15.46 -1.69 -5.70
C SER A 83 -16.28 -1.99 -4.43
N GLY A 84 -15.67 -1.71 -3.27
CA GLY A 84 -16.30 -1.55 -1.95
C GLY A 84 -16.75 -2.81 -1.20
N GLY A 85 -16.70 -2.75 0.15
CA GLY A 85 -17.45 -3.61 1.08
C GLY A 85 -17.04 -5.09 1.09
N SER A 86 -18.04 -5.99 1.04
CA SER A 86 -17.88 -7.46 1.11
C SER A 86 -16.84 -8.02 0.14
N LYS A 87 -16.60 -7.32 -0.97
CA LYS A 87 -15.61 -7.67 -1.99
C LYS A 87 -14.16 -7.60 -1.50
N LEU A 88 -13.90 -6.83 -0.43
CA LEU A 88 -12.57 -6.78 0.19
C LEU A 88 -12.23 -8.13 0.83
N HIS A 89 -13.21 -8.82 1.43
CA HIS A 89 -13.00 -10.15 1.98
C HIS A 89 -12.79 -11.18 0.86
N GLU A 90 -13.52 -11.05 -0.25
CA GLU A 90 -13.31 -11.90 -1.44
C GLU A 90 -11.93 -11.68 -2.06
N ALA A 91 -11.45 -10.44 -2.14
CA ALA A 91 -10.10 -10.11 -2.60
C ALA A 91 -9.01 -10.70 -1.70
N LEU A 92 -9.20 -10.68 -0.37
CA LEU A 92 -8.29 -11.29 0.59
C LEU A 92 -8.31 -12.83 0.54
N ALA A 93 -9.48 -13.42 0.27
CA ALA A 93 -9.65 -14.87 0.13
C ALA A 93 -9.27 -15.39 -1.26
N HIS A 94 -9.09 -14.51 -2.25
CA HIS A 94 -8.77 -14.90 -3.62
C HIS A 94 -7.42 -15.63 -3.65
N PRO A 95 -7.30 -16.75 -4.40
CA PRO A 95 -6.04 -17.47 -4.53
C PRO A 95 -4.88 -16.56 -4.92
N GLU A 96 -3.71 -16.80 -4.35
CA GLU A 96 -2.47 -16.11 -4.73
C GLU A 96 -1.85 -16.70 -6.02
N ASP A 97 -2.41 -17.81 -6.54
CA ASP A 97 -1.96 -18.43 -7.77
C ASP A 97 -2.07 -17.45 -8.94
N GLY A 98 -0.91 -17.19 -9.54
CA GLY A 98 -0.77 -16.27 -10.67
C GLY A 98 -0.47 -14.83 -10.28
N ASP A 99 -0.42 -14.47 -8.98
CA ASP A 99 0.10 -13.17 -8.52
C ASP A 99 1.50 -12.95 -9.08
N LEU A 100 1.78 -11.71 -9.50
CA LEU A 100 3.09 -11.33 -10.03
C LEU A 100 4.05 -11.11 -8.87
N ASP A 101 5.24 -11.68 -8.97
CA ASP A 101 6.29 -11.45 -7.98
C ASP A 101 6.78 -10.00 -8.05
N GLY A 102 6.80 -9.39 -6.87
CA GLY A 102 7.28 -8.06 -6.60
C GLY A 102 8.73 -8.00 -6.15
N GLY A 103 9.21 -6.77 -5.96
CA GLY A 103 10.44 -6.53 -5.20
C GLY A 103 10.32 -6.94 -3.73
N THR A 104 11.44 -6.84 -3.02
CA THR A 104 11.50 -7.06 -1.57
C THR A 104 11.72 -5.75 -0.82
N ILE A 105 11.14 -5.63 0.37
CA ILE A 105 11.34 -4.49 1.28
C ILE A 105 11.98 -5.00 2.55
N GLU A 106 13.14 -4.45 2.93
CA GLU A 106 13.78 -4.78 4.20
C GLU A 106 13.28 -3.82 5.29
N VAL A 107 12.57 -4.33 6.30
CA VAL A 107 12.09 -3.57 7.46
C VAL A 107 12.97 -3.85 8.67
N THR A 108 13.67 -2.83 9.16
CA THR A 108 14.71 -3.00 10.21
C THR A 108 14.25 -2.67 11.61
N LYS A 109 13.31 -1.73 11.76
CA LYS A 109 12.83 -1.24 13.07
C LYS A 109 11.41 -1.66 13.41
N GLY A 110 10.81 -2.51 12.58
CA GLY A 110 9.46 -3.02 12.77
C GLY A 110 8.36 -2.03 12.42
N TYR A 111 8.67 -1.07 11.54
CA TYR A 111 7.70 -0.11 11.04
C TYR A 111 7.79 0.00 9.52
N LEU A 112 6.69 -0.35 8.86
CA LEU A 112 6.48 -0.16 7.43
C LEU A 112 5.67 1.12 7.23
N ALA A 113 6.19 2.07 6.47
CA ALA A 113 5.46 3.26 6.06
C ALA A 113 4.79 3.03 4.71
N LEU A 114 3.49 3.32 4.63
CA LEU A 114 2.74 3.50 3.39
C LEU A 114 2.57 5.00 3.17
N LEU A 115 3.11 5.56 2.09
CA LEU A 115 3.16 7.00 1.87
C LEU A 115 2.73 7.33 0.44
N ASN A 116 1.92 8.37 0.23
CA ASN A 116 1.66 8.88 -1.11
C ASN A 116 3.00 9.33 -1.76
N ALA A 117 3.33 8.79 -2.94
CA ALA A 117 4.60 9.06 -3.60
C ALA A 117 4.77 10.55 -3.97
N ALA A 118 3.68 11.29 -4.13
CA ALA A 118 3.71 12.70 -4.50
C ALA A 118 4.27 13.63 -3.41
N ILE A 119 4.28 13.21 -2.14
CA ILE A 119 4.72 14.03 -1.00
C ILE A 119 6.14 13.67 -0.55
N ASP A 120 6.76 14.54 0.26
CA ASP A 120 8.02 14.23 0.93
C ASP A 120 7.78 13.33 2.15
N GLY A 121 8.73 12.46 2.50
CA GLY A 121 8.54 11.56 3.65
C GLY A 121 8.61 12.27 5.01
N THR A 122 9.59 13.16 5.22
CA THR A 122 9.66 14.07 6.39
C THR A 122 10.06 15.50 6.01
N GLY A 123 9.81 15.89 4.75
CA GLY A 123 10.23 17.17 4.18
C GLY A 123 9.22 18.30 4.36
N GLN A 124 9.50 19.44 3.72
CA GLN A 124 8.63 20.62 3.75
C GLN A 124 7.24 20.32 3.17
N TYR A 125 7.18 19.42 2.18
CA TYR A 125 5.95 19.01 1.51
C TYR A 125 5.51 17.62 1.97
N SER A 126 5.71 17.31 3.26
CA SER A 126 5.21 16.07 3.87
C SER A 126 3.74 16.21 4.26
N GLY A 127 3.05 15.07 4.27
CA GLY A 127 1.74 14.90 4.87
C GLY A 127 1.85 14.18 6.21
N GLU A 128 0.76 14.20 6.98
CA GLU A 128 0.69 13.44 8.23
C GLU A 128 0.76 11.94 7.95
N LEU A 129 1.60 11.23 8.69
CA LEU A 129 1.58 9.77 8.78
C LEU A 129 0.86 9.39 10.07
N VAL A 130 -0.30 8.77 9.93
CA VAL A 130 -1.06 8.27 11.08
C VAL A 130 -0.70 6.82 11.37
N GLU A 131 -0.61 6.47 12.65
CA GLU A 131 -0.40 5.08 13.07
C GLU A 131 -1.61 4.24 12.67
N ALA A 132 -1.36 3.09 12.07
CA ALA A 132 -2.39 2.14 11.69
C ALA A 132 -3.05 1.56 12.95
N GLN A 133 -4.38 1.60 13.01
CA GLN A 133 -5.15 1.13 14.16
C GLN A 133 -6.22 0.15 13.71
N PRO A 134 -6.39 -0.99 14.41
CA PRO A 134 -7.48 -1.92 14.13
C PRO A 134 -8.83 -1.21 14.09
N GLY A 135 -9.55 -1.41 12.99
CA GLY A 135 -10.80 -0.72 12.70
C GLY A 135 -11.81 -1.62 12.02
N ARG A 136 -13.02 -1.09 11.86
CA ARG A 136 -14.02 -1.72 10.98
C ARG A 136 -13.74 -1.28 9.55
N VAL A 137 -13.84 -2.23 8.63
CA VAL A 137 -13.92 -1.92 7.19
C VAL A 137 -15.09 -0.94 6.97
N PRO A 138 -14.84 0.23 6.36
CA PRO A 138 -15.90 1.19 6.07
C PRO A 138 -16.95 0.62 5.12
N ASP A 139 -18.21 1.05 5.28
CA ASP A 139 -19.26 0.73 4.32
C ASP A 139 -18.95 1.39 2.97
N ALA A 140 -19.08 0.61 1.89
CA ALA A 140 -18.77 0.98 0.50
C ALA A 140 -19.43 2.29 -0.01
N ARG A 141 -20.40 2.84 0.71
CA ARG A 141 -21.14 4.05 0.34
C ARG A 141 -20.40 5.36 0.60
N ALA A 142 -19.32 5.36 1.37
CA ALA A 142 -18.44 6.51 1.52
C ALA A 142 -17.49 6.61 0.31
N LEU A 143 -18.06 6.94 -0.86
CA LEU A 143 -17.37 6.94 -2.16
C LEU A 143 -16.46 8.15 -2.38
N SER A 144 -16.59 9.19 -1.56
CA SER A 144 -15.76 10.39 -1.63
C SER A 144 -15.02 10.59 -0.30
N PRO A 145 -13.78 11.10 -0.33
CA PRO A 145 -13.10 11.55 0.87
C PRO A 145 -13.97 12.58 1.60
N SER A 146 -13.88 12.60 2.93
CA SER A 146 -14.54 13.61 3.75
C SER A 146 -14.01 15.01 3.41
N ASP A 147 -14.68 16.06 3.90
CA ASP A 147 -14.13 17.43 3.85
C ASP A 147 -12.83 17.57 4.67
N GLU A 148 -12.55 16.60 5.57
CA GLU A 148 -11.26 16.49 6.26
C GLU A 148 -10.20 15.87 5.34
N PRO A 149 -8.98 16.44 5.28
CA PRO A 149 -7.92 15.93 4.44
C PRO A 149 -7.52 14.52 4.88
N ASP A 150 -7.45 13.59 3.93
CA ASP A 150 -6.90 12.27 4.18
C ASP A 150 -5.43 12.35 4.60
N PRO A 151 -4.95 11.42 5.46
CA PRO A 151 -3.55 11.39 5.84
C PRO A 151 -2.67 11.17 4.61
N GLY A 152 -1.46 11.73 4.65
CA GLY A 152 -0.45 11.50 3.59
C GLY A 152 0.04 10.05 3.55
N GLY A 153 -0.24 9.27 4.59
CA GLY A 153 0.11 7.86 4.65
C GLY A 153 -0.24 7.19 5.98
N LEU A 154 0.09 5.90 6.07
CA LEU A 154 -0.07 5.05 7.25
C LEU A 154 1.29 4.56 7.74
N LEU A 155 1.44 4.45 9.06
CA LEU A 155 2.58 3.77 9.68
C LEU A 155 2.10 2.46 10.32
N LEU A 156 2.59 1.33 9.81
CA LEU A 156 2.22 0.00 10.28
C LEU A 156 3.32 -0.58 11.15
N GLN A 157 2.95 -1.05 12.34
CA GLN A 157 3.81 -1.90 13.15
C GLN A 157 3.82 -3.31 12.57
N VAL A 158 5.00 -3.81 12.21
CA VAL A 158 5.22 -5.12 11.60
C VAL A 158 6.45 -5.79 12.19
N ARG A 159 6.61 -7.11 12.06
CA ARG A 159 7.86 -7.78 12.44
C ARG A 159 9.04 -7.28 11.59
N PRO A 160 10.23 -7.01 12.16
CA PRO A 160 11.43 -6.77 11.37
C PRO A 160 11.78 -7.97 10.48
N GLY A 161 12.15 -7.74 9.23
CA GLY A 161 12.46 -8.79 8.26
C GLY A 161 12.41 -8.31 6.82
N VAL A 162 12.60 -9.25 5.89
CA VAL A 162 12.47 -8.99 4.45
C VAL A 162 11.05 -9.36 4.02
N TYR A 163 10.32 -8.41 3.44
CA TYR A 163 8.97 -8.63 2.93
C TYR A 163 9.00 -8.76 1.43
N ARG A 164 8.48 -9.87 0.90
CA ARG A 164 8.22 -10.06 -0.51
C ARG A 164 6.88 -9.42 -0.87
N LEU A 165 6.90 -8.56 -1.89
CA LEU A 165 5.68 -8.10 -2.54
C LEU A 165 5.16 -9.15 -3.52
N ARG A 166 3.84 -9.33 -3.55
CA ARG A 166 3.09 -10.00 -4.62
C ARG A 166 1.96 -9.10 -5.09
N VAL A 167 1.69 -9.09 -6.39
CA VAL A 167 0.72 -8.18 -6.98
C VAL A 167 -0.33 -8.91 -7.81
N ARG A 168 -1.60 -8.66 -7.47
CA ARG A 168 -2.77 -9.01 -8.27
C ARG A 168 -3.35 -7.74 -8.86
N TRP A 169 -3.40 -7.67 -10.18
CA TRP A 169 -3.94 -6.52 -10.91
C TRP A 169 -5.34 -6.82 -11.45
N MET A 170 -6.25 -5.86 -11.28
CA MET A 170 -7.55 -5.74 -11.98
C MET A 170 -8.27 -7.06 -12.24
N THR A 171 -8.34 -7.89 -11.20
CA THR A 171 -8.93 -9.23 -11.29
C THR A 171 -10.43 -9.14 -11.14
N GLN A 172 -11.12 -9.65 -12.15
CA GLN A 172 -12.58 -9.67 -12.19
C GLN A 172 -13.12 -10.84 -11.37
N LEU A 173 -14.05 -10.55 -10.47
CA LEU A 173 -14.82 -11.50 -9.69
C LEU A 173 -16.04 -11.98 -10.47
N ALA A 174 -16.66 -13.07 -10.01
CA ALA A 174 -17.78 -13.73 -10.70
C ALA A 174 -19.02 -12.83 -10.84
N ASP A 175 -19.19 -11.84 -9.96
CA ASP A 175 -20.28 -10.85 -10.02
C ASP A 175 -19.98 -9.70 -11.01
N GLY A 176 -18.85 -9.74 -11.70
CA GLY A 176 -18.40 -8.74 -12.67
C GLY A 176 -17.64 -7.56 -12.05
N SER A 177 -17.51 -7.50 -10.72
CA SER A 177 -16.69 -6.51 -10.04
C SER A 177 -15.20 -6.81 -10.16
N SER A 178 -14.32 -5.84 -9.89
CA SER A 178 -12.87 -6.04 -9.94
C SER A 178 -12.16 -5.53 -8.69
N PHE A 179 -11.00 -6.11 -8.41
CA PHE A 179 -10.07 -5.66 -7.38
C PHE A 179 -8.61 -5.70 -7.85
N ALA A 180 -7.76 -4.94 -7.18
CA ALA A 180 -6.31 -5.08 -7.16
C ALA A 180 -5.85 -5.35 -5.72
N ARG A 181 -4.80 -6.16 -5.57
CA ARG A 181 -4.23 -6.54 -4.27
C ARG A 181 -2.71 -6.49 -4.32
N TRP A 182 -2.11 -5.83 -3.34
CA TRP A 182 -0.68 -5.89 -3.07
C TRP A 182 -0.49 -6.58 -1.72
N SER A 183 0.16 -7.75 -1.74
CA SER A 183 0.42 -8.54 -0.55
C SER A 183 1.89 -8.50 -0.20
N LEU A 184 2.22 -8.13 1.03
CA LEU A 184 3.55 -8.17 1.60
C LEU A 184 3.62 -9.33 2.58
N THR A 185 4.49 -10.28 2.29
CA THR A 185 4.71 -11.45 3.15
C THR A 185 6.16 -11.49 3.57
N ILE A 186 6.39 -11.63 4.86
CA ILE A 186 7.73 -11.81 5.39
C ILE A 186 8.33 -13.12 4.86
N GLU A 187 9.54 -13.04 4.32
CA GLU A 187 10.34 -14.20 3.95
C GLU A 187 10.90 -14.79 5.24
N ASP A 188 10.63 -16.07 5.47
CA ASP A 188 11.31 -16.80 6.54
C ASP A 188 12.80 -16.88 6.18
N GLY A 189 13.64 -16.31 7.05
CA GLY A 189 15.10 -16.38 6.95
C GLY A 189 15.67 -17.74 7.29
#